data_AF-A0A6A6FWA0-F1
#
_entry.id   AF-A0A6A6FWA0-F1
#
_cell.length_a   1.000
_cell.length_b   1.000
_cell.length_c   1.000
_cell.angle_alpha   90.00
_cell.angle_beta   90.00
_cell.angle_gamma   90.00
#
_symmetry.space_group_name_H-M   'P 1'
#
loop_
_entity.id
_entity.type
_entity.pdbx_description
1 polymer ?
#
loop_
_entity_poly.entity_id
_entity_poly.type
_entity_poly.pdbx_seq_one_letter_code
_entity_poly.pdbx_strand_id
1 'polypeptide(L)'
;DPPVGFFKDGYCRSGPDDKGNHSIAATVTDKFLDFTASQGNNLKDAGVKPGQKWCLCASRWKEALLAVSDGKLQKEHVPKVHLHATHDAALKELEYKDLKQYAAAGEAGESQRQE
;
A
#
# COMPACT_ATOMS: atom_id res chain seq x y z
N ASP A 1 13.19 -9.74 10.75
CA ASP A 1 12.64 -9.34 9.45
C ASP A 1 13.62 -8.42 8.76
N PRO A 2 13.97 -8.64 7.48
CA PRO A 2 14.72 -7.64 6.72
C PRO A 2 13.89 -6.34 6.62
N PRO A 3 14.53 -5.16 6.59
CA PRO A 3 13.78 -3.91 6.51
C PRO A 3 13.01 -3.81 5.20
N VAL A 4 11.79 -3.26 5.25
CA VAL A 4 10.94 -3.03 4.07
C VAL A 4 11.46 -1.85 3.24
N GLY A 5 10.81 -1.62 2.08
CA GLY A 5 11.13 -0.50 1.19
C GLY A 5 12.16 -0.86 0.13
N PHE A 6 12.14 -0.11 -0.97
CA PHE A 6 13.03 -0.35 -2.12
C PHE A 6 14.51 -0.33 -1.72
N PHE A 7 14.90 0.62 -0.86
CA PHE A 7 16.27 0.76 -0.36
C PHE A 7 16.60 -0.14 0.85
N LYS A 8 15.65 -0.99 1.30
CA LYS A 8 15.80 -1.91 2.45
C LYS A 8 16.25 -1.21 3.73
N ASP A 9 15.62 -0.09 4.05
CA ASP A 9 15.90 0.73 5.23
C ASP A 9 14.69 0.92 6.15
N GLY A 10 13.55 0.32 5.82
CA GLY A 10 12.32 0.44 6.58
C GLY A 10 11.40 1.59 6.15
N TYR A 11 11.77 2.37 5.13
CA TYR A 11 10.98 3.50 4.65
C TYR A 11 10.48 3.29 3.23
N CYS A 12 9.24 3.71 2.95
CA CYS A 12 8.66 3.66 1.60
C CYS A 12 9.12 4.86 0.75
N ARG A 13 10.40 5.22 0.83
CA ARG A 13 10.98 6.25 -0.04
C ARG A 13 11.27 5.67 -1.42
N SER A 14 11.05 6.48 -2.45
CA SER A 14 11.20 6.09 -3.85
C SER A 14 12.07 7.10 -4.60
N GLY A 15 12.67 6.69 -5.71
CA GLY A 15 13.61 7.48 -6.49
C GLY A 15 13.65 7.06 -7.97
N PRO A 16 14.50 7.69 -8.80
CA PRO A 16 14.56 7.42 -10.24
C PRO A 16 14.82 5.94 -10.62
N ASP A 17 15.51 5.20 -9.76
CA ASP A 17 15.84 3.79 -9.94
C ASP A 17 14.69 2.84 -9.58
N ASP A 18 13.74 3.31 -8.77
CA ASP A 18 12.58 2.54 -8.36
C ASP A 18 11.45 2.68 -9.39
N LYS A 19 11.57 1.91 -10.48
CA LYS A 19 10.57 1.90 -11.57
C LYS A 19 9.19 1.41 -11.13
N GLY A 20 9.13 0.64 -10.04
CA GLY A 20 7.87 0.15 -9.47
C GLY A 20 7.16 1.20 -8.60
N ASN A 21 7.86 2.27 -8.22
CA ASN A 21 7.36 3.30 -7.31
C ASN A 21 6.81 2.69 -6.01
N HIS A 22 7.66 2.05 -5.21
CA HIS A 22 7.35 1.43 -3.92
C HIS A 22 7.11 2.48 -2.82
N SER A 23 6.24 3.45 -3.10
CA SER A 23 5.99 4.62 -2.26
C SER A 23 4.79 4.49 -1.32
N ILE A 24 3.95 3.47 -1.51
CA ILE A 24 2.75 3.27 -0.69
C ILE A 24 3.09 2.45 0.55
N ALA A 25 3.02 3.07 1.72
CA ALA A 25 3.07 2.35 2.99
C ALA A 25 1.68 1.80 3.31
N ALA A 26 1.52 0.48 3.34
CA ALA A 26 0.23 -0.14 3.60
C ALA A 26 0.31 -1.33 4.55
N THR A 27 -0.79 -1.61 5.24
CA THR A 27 -1.01 -2.91 5.88
C THR A 27 -1.71 -3.83 4.89
N VAL A 28 -1.01 -4.86 4.43
CA VAL A 28 -1.55 -5.79 3.44
C VAL A 28 -2.59 -6.72 4.07
N THR A 29 -3.63 -7.05 3.32
CA THR A 29 -4.68 -8.00 3.73
C THR A 29 -4.52 -9.30 2.98
N ASP A 30 -5.05 -10.40 3.51
CA ASP A 30 -5.02 -11.70 2.81
C ASP A 30 -5.73 -11.61 1.45
N LYS A 31 -6.88 -10.93 1.40
CA LYS A 31 -7.63 -10.61 0.18
C LYS A 31 -6.79 -9.86 -0.86
N PHE A 32 -6.01 -8.86 -0.43
CA PHE A 32 -5.10 -8.16 -1.33
C PHE A 32 -3.98 -9.07 -1.82
N LEU A 33 -3.39 -9.89 -0.93
CA LEU A 33 -2.32 -10.81 -1.29
C LEU A 33 -2.78 -11.82 -2.35
N ASP A 34 -3.99 -12.36 -2.21
CA ASP A 34 -4.59 -13.25 -3.22
C ASP A 34 -4.83 -12.53 -4.54
N PHE A 35 -5.39 -11.31 -4.48
CA PHE A 35 -5.62 -10.50 -5.66
C PHE A 35 -4.31 -10.19 -6.40
N THR A 36 -3.31 -9.65 -5.71
CA THR A 36 -2.06 -9.25 -6.37
C THR A 36 -1.27 -10.45 -6.90
N ALA A 37 -1.36 -11.61 -6.24
CA ALA A 37 -0.84 -12.87 -6.79
C ALA A 37 -1.54 -13.26 -8.10
N SER A 38 -2.88 -13.13 -8.18
CA SER A 38 -3.64 -13.37 -9.43
C SER A 38 -3.26 -12.41 -10.57
N GLN A 39 -2.70 -11.24 -10.24
CA GLN A 39 -2.19 -10.25 -11.19
C GLN A 39 -0.69 -10.42 -11.51
N GLY A 40 -0.12 -11.56 -11.14
CA GLY A 40 1.29 -11.89 -11.41
C GLY A 40 2.30 -11.24 -10.45
N ASN A 41 1.85 -10.75 -9.29
CA ASN A 41 2.72 -10.21 -8.24
C ASN A 41 2.52 -10.99 -6.93
N ASN A 42 3.09 -12.19 -6.84
CA ASN A 42 2.93 -13.04 -5.66
C ASN A 42 3.84 -12.59 -4.50
N LEU A 43 3.33 -11.73 -3.62
CA LEU A 43 4.07 -11.28 -2.44
C LEU A 43 4.21 -12.35 -1.35
N LYS A 44 3.38 -13.40 -1.36
CA LYS A 44 3.48 -14.50 -0.39
C LYS A 44 4.81 -15.27 -0.59
N ASP A 45 5.28 -15.39 -1.83
CA ASP A 45 6.58 -16.01 -2.15
C ASP A 45 7.77 -15.18 -1.64
N ALA A 46 7.58 -13.87 -1.49
CA ALA A 46 8.54 -12.97 -0.84
C ALA A 46 8.43 -12.99 0.71
N GLY A 47 7.60 -13.87 1.27
CA GLY A 47 7.41 -14.04 2.71
C GLY A 47 6.45 -13.03 3.35
N VAL A 48 5.74 -12.22 2.56
CA VAL A 48 4.81 -11.22 3.07
C VAL A 48 3.55 -11.89 3.60
N LYS A 49 3.13 -11.51 4.81
CA LYS A 49 1.97 -12.09 5.51
C LYS A 49 0.82 -11.09 5.66
N PRO A 50 -0.44 -11.54 5.74
CA PRO A 50 -1.57 -10.68 6.10
C PRO A 50 -1.30 -9.92 7.41
N GLY A 51 -1.65 -8.64 7.44
CA GLY A 51 -1.41 -7.75 8.58
C GLY A 51 -0.03 -7.10 8.60
N GLN A 52 0.90 -7.51 7.74
CA GLN A 52 2.24 -6.94 7.68
C GLN A 52 2.22 -5.54 7.06
N LYS A 53 3.04 -4.63 7.62
CA LYS A 53 3.32 -3.32 6.99
C LYS A 53 4.33 -3.53 5.86
N TRP A 54 4.02 -3.01 4.68
CA TRP A 54 4.83 -3.20 3.48
C TRP A 54 4.82 -1.95 2.59
N CYS A 55 5.91 -1.76 1.84
CA CYS A 55 6.00 -0.73 0.81
C CYS A 55 5.57 -1.33 -0.53
N LEU A 56 4.39 -0.94 -0.99
CA LEU A 56 3.79 -1.42 -2.23
C LEU A 56 4.14 -0.48 -3.39
N CYS A 57 4.29 -1.07 -4.58
CA CYS A 57 4.24 -0.33 -5.83
C CYS A 57 2.93 0.45 -5.92
N ALA A 58 3.01 1.75 -6.25
CA ALA A 58 1.83 2.60 -6.40
C ALA A 58 0.87 2.06 -7.47
N SER A 59 1.40 1.53 -8.58
CA SER A 59 0.61 0.89 -9.65
C SER A 59 -0.15 -0.34 -9.17
N ARG A 60 0.48 -1.22 -8.38
CA ARG A 60 -0.17 -2.43 -7.85
C ARG A 60 -1.26 -2.13 -6.83
N TRP A 61 -1.07 -1.08 -6.01
CA TRP A 61 -2.13 -0.61 -5.13
C TRP A 61 -3.29 0.01 -5.94
N LYS A 62 -2.99 0.78 -6.99
CA LYS A 62 -3.97 1.37 -7.90
C LYS A 62 -4.80 0.32 -8.65
N GLU A 63 -4.21 -0.80 -9.07
CA GLU A 63 -4.93 -1.92 -9.69
C GLU A 63 -6.07 -2.43 -8.80
N ALA A 64 -5.81 -2.59 -7.49
CA ALA A 64 -6.83 -3.01 -6.53
C ALA A 64 -7.93 -1.94 -6.38
N LEU A 65 -7.55 -0.66 -6.31
CA LEU A 65 -8.50 0.46 -6.24
C LEU A 65 -9.44 0.46 -7.44
N LEU A 66 -8.89 0.37 -8.67
CA LEU A 66 -9.67 0.35 -9.90
C LEU A 66 -10.61 -0.85 -9.96
N ALA A 67 -10.13 -2.04 -9.56
CA ALA A 67 -10.96 -3.22 -9.52
C ALA A 67 -12.15 -3.11 -8.54
N VAL A 68 -11.99 -2.38 -7.43
CA VAL A 68 -13.12 -2.04 -6.55
C VAL A 68 -14.07 -1.03 -7.20
N SER A 69 -13.55 0.02 -7.83
CA SER A 69 -14.37 1.01 -8.54
C SER A 69 -15.19 0.41 -9.68
N ASP A 70 -14.65 -0.61 -10.36
CA ASP A 70 -15.33 -1.38 -11.41
C ASP A 70 -16.34 -2.41 -10.85
N GLY A 71 -16.47 -2.55 -9.53
CA GLY A 71 -17.34 -3.55 -8.90
C GLY A 71 -16.83 -4.99 -9.00
N LYS A 72 -15.57 -5.21 -9.42
CA LYS A 72 -14.96 -6.54 -9.54
C LYS A 72 -14.47 -7.08 -8.19
N LEU A 73 -14.09 -6.19 -7.29
CA LEU A 73 -13.62 -6.51 -5.94
C LEU A 73 -14.39 -5.72 -4.89
N GLN A 74 -14.35 -6.23 -3.66
CA GLN A 74 -14.85 -5.52 -2.49
C GLN A 74 -13.78 -4.61 -1.89
N LYS A 75 -14.21 -3.57 -1.16
CA LYS A 75 -13.34 -2.55 -0.56
C LYS A 75 -12.19 -3.11 0.28
N GLU A 76 -12.35 -4.29 0.91
CA GLU A 76 -11.31 -4.90 1.74
C GLU A 76 -10.12 -5.48 0.95
N HIS A 77 -10.23 -5.57 -0.38
CA HIS A 77 -9.11 -5.93 -1.26
C HIS A 77 -8.12 -4.79 -1.45
N VAL A 78 -8.49 -3.55 -1.11
CA VAL A 78 -7.58 -2.40 -1.16
C VAL A 78 -6.92 -2.25 0.21
N PRO A 79 -5.59 -2.42 0.31
CA PRO A 79 -4.86 -2.29 1.57
C PRO A 79 -5.05 -0.93 2.22
N LYS A 80 -5.14 -0.90 3.55
CA LYS A 80 -5.17 0.35 4.31
C LYS A 80 -3.80 1.04 4.25
N VAL A 81 -3.81 2.33 3.96
CA VAL A 81 -2.61 3.15 3.74
C VAL A 81 -2.24 3.90 5.01
N HIS A 82 -0.96 3.88 5.37
CA HIS A 82 -0.38 4.74 6.41
C HIS A 82 0.10 6.03 5.74
N LEU A 83 -0.68 7.10 5.86
CA LEU A 83 -0.43 8.34 5.12
C LEU A 83 0.90 8.99 5.54
N HIS A 84 1.21 9.03 6.84
CA HIS A 84 2.47 9.59 7.34
C HIS A 84 3.73 8.84 6.87
N ALA A 85 3.59 7.58 6.45
CA ALA A 85 4.70 6.73 6.01
C ALA A 85 4.73 6.54 4.48
N THR A 86 3.76 7.10 3.76
CA THR A 86 3.65 7.04 2.30
C THR A 86 4.41 8.22 1.69
N HIS A 87 5.28 7.95 0.72
CA HIS A 87 6.05 9.00 0.06
C HIS A 87 5.22 9.69 -1.03
N ASP A 88 5.40 11.00 -1.21
CA ASP A 88 4.69 11.83 -2.21
C ASP A 88 4.84 11.35 -3.66
N ALA A 89 5.76 10.42 -3.92
CA ALA A 89 5.91 9.79 -5.24
C ALA A 89 4.68 8.96 -5.60
N ALA A 90 3.90 8.53 -4.62
CA ALA A 90 2.59 7.90 -4.81
C ALA A 90 1.64 8.80 -5.62
N LEU A 91 1.73 10.12 -5.45
CA LEU A 91 0.85 11.10 -6.09
C LEU A 91 1.11 11.25 -7.60
N LYS A 92 2.16 10.62 -8.12
CA LYS A 92 2.39 10.50 -9.57
C LYS A 92 1.41 9.54 -10.23
N GLU A 93 0.89 8.57 -9.46
CA GLU A 93 -0.02 7.53 -9.94
C GLU A 93 -1.43 7.66 -9.38
N LEU A 94 -1.58 8.25 -8.19
CA LEU A 94 -2.80 8.24 -7.39
C LEU A 94 -3.20 9.65 -6.96
N GLU A 95 -4.49 9.87 -6.70
CA GLU A 95 -4.93 11.12 -6.10
C GLU A 95 -4.86 11.02 -4.56
N TYR A 96 -4.51 12.12 -3.90
CA TYR A 96 -4.46 12.16 -2.42
C TYR A 96 -5.79 11.77 -1.77
N LYS A 97 -6.92 12.11 -2.40
CA LYS A 97 -8.27 11.73 -1.92
C LYS A 97 -8.46 10.21 -1.85
N ASP A 98 -7.88 9.47 -2.81
CA ASP A 98 -7.98 8.01 -2.84
C ASP A 98 -7.17 7.41 -1.69
N LEU A 99 -5.94 7.89 -1.50
CA LEU A 99 -5.11 7.48 -0.36
C LEU A 99 -5.80 7.77 0.97
N LYS A 100 -6.40 8.96 1.12
CA LYS A 100 -7.13 9.37 2.32
C LYS A 100 -8.37 8.51 2.58
N GLN A 101 -9.11 8.13 1.55
CA GLN A 101 -10.28 7.25 1.67
C GLN A 101 -9.93 5.86 2.24
N TYR A 102 -8.70 5.39 1.99
CA TYR A 102 -8.19 4.11 2.46
C TYR A 102 -7.19 4.24 3.61
N ALA A 103 -7.12 5.40 4.26
CA ALA A 103 -6.22 5.61 5.38
C ALA A 103 -6.48 4.60 6.52
N ALA A 104 -5.41 4.16 7.17
CA ALA A 104 -5.47 3.39 8.40
C ALA A 104 -6.05 4.24 9.54
N ALA A 105 -6.61 3.58 10.56
CA ALA A 105 -7.17 4.27 11.72
C ALA A 105 -6.08 5.14 12.40
N GLY A 106 -6.44 6.37 12.80
CA GLY A 106 -5.51 7.35 13.39
C GLY A 106 -4.82 8.29 12.38
N GLU A 107 -4.85 7.98 11.08
CA GLU A 107 -4.24 8.82 10.03
C GLU A 107 -5.17 9.94 9.53
N ALA A 108 -6.48 9.68 9.56
CA ALA A 108 -7.51 10.61 9.13
C ALA A 108 -8.09 11.35 10.34
N GLY A 109 -7.32 12.29 10.90
CA GLY A 109 -7.83 13.37 11.74
C GLY A 109 -8.93 13.02 12.75
N GLU A 110 -8.69 12.07 13.65
CA GLU A 110 -9.26 12.09 14.99
C GLU A 110 -8.11 11.91 15.98
N SER A 111 -7.84 12.99 16.72
CA SER A 111 -6.83 13.07 17.77
C SER A 111 -7.11 12.04 18.85
N GLN A 112 -6.38 10.94 18.86
CA GLN A 112 -6.04 10.23 20.09
C GLN A 112 -4.54 9.98 20.10
N ARG A 113 -3.79 11.04 20.43
CA ARG A 113 -2.52 10.87 21.15
C ARG A 113 -2.88 10.22 22.49
N GLN A 114 -2.47 8.99 22.70
CA GLN A 114 -2.33 8.43 24.05
C GLN A 114 -0.83 8.40 24.36
N GLU A 115 -0.54 8.80 25.60
CA GLU A 115 0.75 9.15 26.23
C GLU A 115 1.91 8.16 26.03
#